data_AF-A0A919C1D3-F1
#
_entry.id   AF-A0A919C1D3-F1
#
_cell.length_a   1.000
_cell.length_b   1.000
_cell.length_c   1.000
_cell.angle_alpha   90.00
_cell.angle_beta   90.00
_cell.angle_gamma   90.00
#
_symmetry.space_group_name_H-M   'P 1'
#
loop_
_entity.id
_entity.type
_entity.pdbx_description
1 polymer ?
#
loop_
_entity_poly.entity_id
_entity_poly.type
_entity_poly.pdbx_seq_one_letter_code
_entity_poly.pdbx_strand_id
1 'polypeptide(L)' 'MYAADGPSALDVLPYNADGKTVPGSFRLGISPGMVKHEGIQSMLLGADVLEQLAGDGRVANLARYIKTGEVTAKDTGE' A
#
# COMPACT_ATOMS: atom_id res chain seq x y z
N MET A 1 -3.74 -11.49 -0.79
CA MET A 1 -3.28 -10.77 -1.99
C MET A 1 -4.31 -10.96 -3.10
N TYR A 2 -4.52 -9.96 -3.95
CA TYR A 2 -5.33 -10.06 -5.16
C TYR A 2 -4.42 -9.93 -6.37
N ALA A 3 -4.66 -10.72 -7.42
CA ALA A 3 -3.96 -10.54 -8.69
C ALA A 3 -4.48 -9.27 -9.38
N ALA A 4 -3.57 -8.51 -9.97
CA ALA A 4 -3.84 -7.27 -10.69
C ALA A 4 -2.98 -7.23 -11.94
N ASP A 5 -3.50 -6.63 -13.02
CA ASP A 5 -2.76 -6.49 -14.29
C ASP A 5 -1.71 -5.37 -14.26
N GLY A 6 -1.60 -4.65 -13.13
CA GLY A 6 -0.65 -3.58 -12.94
C GLY A 6 -0.44 -3.21 -11.47
N PRO A 7 0.43 -2.22 -11.20
CA PRO A 7 0.81 -1.83 -9.85
C PRO A 7 -0.20 -0.88 -9.19
N SER A 8 -1.19 -0.34 -9.92
CA SER A 8 -2.20 0.52 -9.36
C SER A 8 -3.24 -0.31 -8.63
N ALA A 9 -3.71 0.17 -7.47
CA ALA A 9 -4.82 -0.47 -6.79
C ALA A 9 -6.07 -0.54 -7.70
N LEU A 10 -6.25 0.41 -8.63
CA LEU A 10 -7.37 0.39 -9.58
C LEU A 10 -7.33 -0.81 -10.54
N ASP A 11 -6.16 -1.42 -10.75
CA ASP A 11 -5.96 -2.53 -11.69
C ASP A 11 -6.58 -3.85 -11.18
N VAL A 12 -7.12 -3.87 -9.95
CA VAL A 12 -7.92 -5.00 -9.42
C VAL A 12 -9.40 -4.89 -9.79
N LEU A 13 -9.85 -3.73 -10.28
CA LEU A 13 -11.27 -3.49 -10.53
C LEU A 13 -11.68 -4.09 -11.88
N PRO A 14 -12.77 -4.87 -11.95
CA PRO A 14 -13.29 -5.32 -13.23
C PRO A 14 -13.99 -4.17 -13.95
N TYR A 15 -13.53 -3.87 -15.16
CA TYR A 15 -14.10 -2.86 -16.04
C TYR A 15 -14.91 -3.51 -17.16
N ASN A 16 -16.02 -2.87 -17.55
CA ASN A 16 -16.79 -3.26 -18.73
C ASN A 16 -16.17 -2.67 -20.01
N ALA A 17 -16.74 -3.02 -21.17
CA ALA A 17 -16.28 -2.51 -22.46
C ALA A 17 -16.34 -0.96 -22.59
N ASP A 18 -17.17 -0.30 -21.79
CA ASP A 18 -17.28 1.17 -21.74
C ASP A 18 -16.28 1.83 -20.77
N GLY A 19 -15.36 1.05 -20.19
CA GLY A 19 -14.37 1.54 -19.23
C GLY A 19 -14.95 1.91 -17.86
N LYS A 20 -16.15 1.41 -17.51
CA LYS A 20 -16.76 1.60 -16.19
C LYS A 20 -16.63 0.37 -15.32
N THR A 21 -16.44 0.56 -14.02
CA THR A 21 -16.42 -0.56 -13.07
C THR A 21 -17.76 -1.29 -13.10
N VAL A 22 -17.74 -2.62 -13.14
CA VAL A 22 -18.95 -3.44 -13.24
C VAL A 22 -19.86 -3.21 -12.01
N PRO A 23 -21.18 -2.94 -12.19
CA PRO A 23 -22.10 -2.79 -11.06
C PRO A 23 -22.09 -4.02 -10.14
N GLY A 24 -22.00 -3.80 -8.82
CA GLY A 24 -21.94 -4.88 -7.83
C GLY A 24 -20.55 -5.53 -7.66
N SER A 25 -19.53 -5.07 -8.39
CA SER A 25 -18.16 -5.53 -8.21
C SER A 25 -17.49 -4.99 -6.93
N PHE A 26 -16.25 -5.42 -6.72
CA PHE A 26 -15.33 -4.84 -5.74
C PHE A 26 -15.26 -3.31 -5.87
N ARG A 27 -15.12 -2.61 -4.74
CA ARG A 27 -15.01 -1.14 -4.67
C ARG A 27 -13.82 -0.74 -3.80
N LEU A 28 -13.03 0.21 -4.29
CA LEU A 28 -11.93 0.81 -3.52
C LEU A 28 -12.41 2.10 -2.85
N GLY A 29 -13.05 1.94 -1.69
CA GLY A 29 -13.58 3.05 -0.90
C GLY A 29 -14.75 3.79 -1.57
N ILE A 30 -15.13 4.94 -0.98
CA ILE A 30 -16.28 5.74 -1.44
C ILE A 30 -15.97 6.61 -2.66
N SER A 31 -14.70 6.80 -3.03
CA SER A 31 -14.27 7.57 -4.20
C SER A 31 -12.92 7.05 -4.75
N PRO A 32 -12.94 5.93 -5.49
CA PRO A 32 -11.75 5.38 -6.14
C PRO A 32 -11.08 6.44 -7.03
N GLY A 33 -9.76 6.62 -6.89
CA GLY A 33 -8.99 7.63 -7.65
C GLY A 33 -9.02 9.06 -7.08
N MET A 34 -9.85 9.35 -6.06
CA MET A 34 -9.94 10.67 -5.42
C MET A 34 -9.40 10.72 -3.98
N VAL A 35 -9.10 9.58 -3.35
CA VAL A 35 -8.61 9.53 -1.96
C VAL A 35 -7.27 8.78 -1.86
N LYS A 36 -6.26 9.54 -1.40
CA LYS A 36 -4.92 9.22 -0.86
C LYS A 36 -4.19 7.99 -1.43
N HIS A 37 -3.49 8.22 -2.56
CA HIS A 37 -2.32 7.42 -2.94
C HIS A 37 -1.17 7.51 -1.92
N GLU A 38 -1.17 8.53 -1.05
CA GLU A 38 -0.13 8.76 -0.02
C GLU A 38 0.02 7.62 1.01
N GLY A 39 -0.92 6.69 1.07
CA GLY A 39 -0.89 5.53 1.97
C GLY A 39 -0.54 4.21 1.29
N ILE A 40 -0.09 4.22 0.03
CA ILE A 40 0.23 3.02 -0.74
C ILE A 40 1.73 3.02 -1.04
N GLN A 41 2.38 1.90 -0.81
CA GLN A 41 3.80 1.70 -1.11
C GLN A 41 4.02 0.36 -1.79
N SER A 42 5.14 0.24 -2.50
CA SER A 42 5.53 -1.02 -3.14
C SER A 42 5.86 -2.09 -2.08
N MET A 43 5.66 -3.37 -2.43
CA MET A 43 6.08 -4.47 -1.54
C MET A 43 7.59 -4.49 -1.32
N LEU A 44 8.37 -4.06 -2.32
CA LEU A 44 9.83 -4.02 -2.21
C LEU A 44 10.28 -3.01 -1.14
N LEU A 45 9.63 -1.84 -1.08
CA LEU A 45 9.86 -0.87 0.00
C LEU A 45 9.52 -1.46 1.38
N GLY A 46 8.40 -2.17 1.48
CA GLY A 46 8.02 -2.85 2.72
C GLY A 46 9.06 -3.87 3.17
N ALA A 47 9.64 -4.63 2.22
CA ALA A 47 10.70 -5.60 2.50
C ALA A 47 11.99 -4.93 3.00
N ASP A 48 12.41 -3.84 2.35
CA ASP A 48 13.60 -3.07 2.73
C ASP A 48 13.47 -2.47 4.14
N VAL A 49 12.31 -1.87 4.45
CA VAL A 49 12.02 -1.36 5.82
C VAL A 49 12.02 -2.50 6.85
N LEU A 50 11.52 -3.69 6.49
CA LEU A 50 11.53 -4.84 7.39
C LEU A 50 12.96 -5.33 7.68
N GLU A 51 13.82 -5.39 6.66
CA GLU A 51 15.22 -5.80 6.78
C GLU A 51 16.00 -4.83 7.66
N GLN A 52 15.84 -3.53 7.44
CA GLN A 52 16.50 -2.49 8.24
C GLN A 52 16.09 -2.57 9.72
N LEU A 53 14.82 -2.84 10.02
CA LEU A 53 14.32 -2.91 11.41
C LEU A 53 14.57 -4.27 12.08
N ALA A 54 14.69 -5.35 11.31
CA ALA A 54 15.03 -6.67 11.83
C ALA A 54 16.42 -6.71 12.48
N GLY A 55 17.37 -5.90 11.98
CA GLY A 55 18.69 -5.73 12.59
C GLY A 55 18.66 -5.24 14.04
N ASP A 56 17.60 -4.53 14.42
CA ASP A 56 17.39 -3.99 15.77
C ASP A 56 16.53 -4.91 16.67
N GLY A 57 16.17 -6.10 16.18
CA GLY A 57 15.35 -7.08 16.93
C GLY A 57 13.89 -6.66 17.15
N ARG A 58 13.39 -5.67 16.39
CA ARG A 58 12.02 -5.14 16.50
C ARG A 58 11.13 -5.66 15.38
N VAL A 59 9.85 -5.89 15.68
CA VAL A 59 8.83 -6.11 14.65
C VAL A 59 8.47 -4.76 14.03
N ALA A 60 8.65 -4.63 12.71
CA ALA A 60 8.36 -3.41 11.97
C ALA A 60 6.86 -3.08 11.95
N ASN A 61 6.47 -1.91 12.47
CA ASN A 61 5.15 -1.32 12.18
C ASN A 61 5.23 -0.48 10.89
N LEU A 62 4.98 -1.12 9.75
CA LEU A 62 5.07 -0.50 8.42
C LEU A 62 4.18 0.73 8.24
N ALA A 63 3.08 0.84 8.99
CA ALA A 63 2.19 2.00 8.92
C ALA A 63 2.90 3.31 9.34
N ARG A 64 3.96 3.25 10.16
CA ARG A 64 4.76 4.43 10.55
C ARG A 64 5.63 4.97 9.41
N TYR A 65 5.98 4.12 8.45
CA TYR A 65 6.93 4.45 7.38
C TYR A 65 6.24 4.63 6.03
N ILE A 66 4.97 4.27 5.90
CA ILE A 66 4.28 4.19 4.60
C ILE A 66 4.20 5.53 3.85
N LYS A 67 4.39 6.67 4.52
CA LYS A 67 4.35 7.99 3.91
C LYS A 67 5.63 8.36 3.16
N THR A 68 6.80 7.98 3.67
CA THR A 68 8.11 8.39 3.12
C THR A 68 9.02 7.22 2.79
N GLY A 69 8.79 6.06 3.40
CA GLY A 69 9.70 4.91 3.36
C GLY A 69 10.99 5.11 4.16
N GLU A 70 11.22 6.30 4.71
CA GLU A 70 12.46 6.61 5.41
C GLU A 70 12.41 6.11 6.86
N VAL A 71 13.37 5.26 7.22
CA VAL A 71 13.57 4.81 8.60
C VAL A 71 14.42 5.86 9.33
N THR A 72 13.79 6.96 9.76
CA THR A 72 14.50 8.08 10.41
C THR A 72 14.61 7.96 11.93
N ALA A 73 13.97 6.98 12.55
CA ALA A 73 13.89 6.88 14.00
C ALA A 73 14.77 5.76 14.59
N LYS A 74 15.86 6.16 15.27
CA LYS A 74 16.23 5.52 16.54
C LYS A 74 15.13 5.89 17.53
N ASP A 75 14.21 4.96 17.84
CA ASP A 75 13.12 5.20 18.78
C ASP A 75 13.40 4.48 20.12
N THR A 76 13.54 5.28 21.18
CA THR A 76 13.84 4.94 22.58
C THR A 76 12.66 4.37 23.38
N GLY A 77 11.51 4.09 22.75
CA GLY A 77 10.44 3.30 23.37
C GLY A 77 9.53 4.09 24.29
N GLU A 78 8.75 5.01 23.70
CA GLU A 78 7.47 5.45 24.30
C GLU A 78 6.30 4.63 23.74
#